data_AF-A0A9W9AJN8-F1
#
_entry.id   AF-A0A9W9AJN8-F1
#
_cell.length_a   1.000
_cell.length_b   1.000
_cell.length_c   1.000
_cell.angle_alpha   90.00
_cell.angle_beta   90.00
_cell.angle_gamma   90.00
#
_symmetry.space_group_name_H-M   'P 1'
#
loop_
_entity.id
_entity.type
_entity.pdbx_description
1 polymer ?
#
loop_
_entity_poly.entity_id
_entity_poly.type
_entity_poly.pdbx_seq_one_letter_code
_entity_poly.pdbx_strand_id
1 'polypeptide(L)'
;MSTSTSMKESWGTTQTIVRIEHPERYSGLERIMLAAQGDLQRLLSAFFADIINVEVIYATNTPRTAPASPSSPIIQTRKVLLKCRSVVVCTATSTVTLTSPECERLILDEKFAIGQTFRQMKQVPTFALKNVDVEQIPEGDEELRRTYTLTSKGIECEILEVFPSRDMFVDGEEWLKDQGRTRQWKPESDTSSGSSSD
;
A
#
# COMPACT_ATOMS: atom_id res chain seq x y z
N MET A 1 -11.66 11.86 15.16
CA MET A 1 -11.14 11.09 16.32
C MET A 1 -10.50 9.83 15.77
N SER A 2 -9.17 9.79 15.66
CA SER A 2 -8.46 8.57 15.22
C SER A 2 -8.61 7.51 16.29
N THR A 3 -9.30 6.42 15.96
CA THR A 3 -9.50 5.28 16.85
C THR A 3 -8.49 4.24 16.41
N SER A 4 -7.47 3.99 17.25
CA SER A 4 -6.47 2.96 16.99
C SER A 4 -7.17 1.62 16.85
N THR A 5 -7.21 1.10 15.62
CA THR A 5 -7.82 -0.19 15.31
C THR A 5 -6.73 -1.24 15.22
N SER A 6 -6.80 -2.26 16.06
CA SER A 6 -5.85 -3.37 16.06
C SER A 6 -6.43 -4.65 15.46
N MET A 7 -5.55 -5.52 14.95
CA MET A 7 -5.90 -6.88 14.53
C MET A 7 -5.29 -7.88 15.50
N LYS A 8 -6.11 -8.83 15.96
CA LYS A 8 -5.68 -9.98 16.77
C LYS A 8 -5.85 -11.24 15.95
N GLU A 9 -4.74 -11.96 15.80
CA GLU A 9 -4.70 -13.26 15.16
C GLU A 9 -4.34 -14.33 16.19
N SER A 10 -5.07 -15.44 16.18
CA SER A 10 -4.75 -16.62 16.96
C SER A 10 -5.06 -17.88 16.17
N TRP A 11 -4.27 -18.93 16.39
CA TRP A 11 -4.47 -20.21 15.74
C TRP A 11 -4.20 -21.36 16.70
N GLY A 12 -4.90 -22.47 16.46
CA GLY A 12 -4.69 -23.77 17.08
C GLY A 12 -4.53 -24.84 16.00
N THR A 13 -4.55 -26.12 16.39
CA THR A 13 -4.28 -27.23 15.46
C THR A 13 -5.22 -27.27 14.24
N THR A 14 -6.48 -26.86 14.40
CA THR A 14 -7.52 -26.94 13.35
C THR A 14 -8.29 -25.63 13.16
N GLN A 15 -7.86 -24.55 13.79
CA GLN A 15 -8.62 -23.31 13.87
C GLN A 15 -7.69 -22.12 13.69
N THR A 16 -8.15 -21.13 12.92
CA THR A 16 -7.53 -19.81 12.83
C THR A 16 -8.61 -18.76 13.02
N ILE A 17 -8.30 -17.74 13.79
CA ILE A 17 -9.19 -16.62 14.05
C ILE A 17 -8.40 -15.35 13.77
N VAL A 18 -8.92 -14.53 12.86
CA VAL A 18 -8.44 -13.17 12.60
C VAL A 18 -9.57 -12.21 12.98
N ARG A 19 -9.33 -11.33 13.96
CA ARG A 19 -10.29 -10.34 14.44
C ARG A 19 -9.73 -8.95 14.28
N ILE A 20 -10.38 -8.14 13.46
CA ILE A 20 -10.17 -6.69 13.38
C ILE A 20 -11.16 -6.04 14.34
N GLU A 21 -10.70 -5.09 15.14
CA GLU A 21 -11.59 -4.32 16.03
C GLU A 21 -12.63 -3.54 15.22
N HIS A 22 -13.86 -3.47 15.73
CA HIS A 22 -15.01 -2.84 15.03
C HIS A 22 -15.27 -3.38 13.61
N PRO A 23 -15.41 -4.72 13.43
CA PRO A 23 -15.51 -5.34 12.11
C PRO A 23 -16.72 -4.89 11.29
N GLU A 24 -17.77 -4.38 11.94
CA GLU A 24 -18.97 -3.79 11.33
C GLU A 24 -18.70 -2.52 10.52
N ARG A 25 -17.57 -1.84 10.76
CA ARG A 25 -17.17 -0.64 10.00
C ARG A 25 -16.64 -0.99 8.61
N TYR A 26 -16.29 -2.26 8.38
CA TYR A 26 -15.61 -2.72 7.18
C TYR A 26 -16.42 -3.81 6.48
N SER A 27 -16.47 -3.78 5.16
CA SER A 27 -17.02 -4.86 4.34
C SER A 27 -16.18 -6.13 4.48
N GLY A 28 -16.73 -7.27 4.03
CA GLY A 28 -15.98 -8.54 4.03
C GLY A 28 -14.68 -8.45 3.22
N LEU A 29 -14.72 -7.79 2.06
CA LEU A 29 -13.55 -7.63 1.20
C LEU A 29 -12.54 -6.65 1.80
N GLU A 30 -13.00 -5.57 2.42
CA GLU A 30 -12.12 -4.64 3.13
C GLU A 30 -11.36 -5.36 4.24
N ARG A 31 -12.03 -6.22 5.03
CA ARG A 31 -11.35 -7.01 6.06
C ARG A 31 -10.30 -7.96 5.49
N ILE A 32 -10.52 -8.54 4.31
CA ILE A 32 -9.51 -9.36 3.61
C ILE A 32 -8.30 -8.50 3.20
N MET A 33 -8.55 -7.32 2.62
CA MET A 33 -7.48 -6.40 2.23
C MET A 33 -6.70 -5.86 3.43
N LEU A 34 -7.39 -5.53 4.53
CA LEU A 34 -6.78 -5.09 5.79
C LEU A 34 -5.91 -6.17 6.43
N ALA A 35 -6.30 -7.45 6.30
CA ALA A 35 -5.55 -8.59 6.83
C ALA A 35 -4.38 -9.04 5.95
N ALA A 36 -4.16 -8.45 4.76
CA ALA A 36 -3.13 -8.88 3.82
C ALA A 36 -1.70 -8.69 4.38
N GLN A 37 -0.91 -9.76 4.41
CA GLN A 37 0.39 -9.82 5.09
C GLN A 37 1.56 -9.79 4.10
N GLY A 38 1.72 -8.66 3.40
CA GLY A 38 2.78 -8.49 2.39
C GLY A 38 2.44 -9.12 1.02
N ASP A 39 1.19 -9.50 0.80
CA ASP A 39 0.69 -10.02 -0.48
C ASP A 39 -0.41 -9.16 -1.11
N LEU A 40 -0.57 -7.91 -0.67
CA LEU A 40 -1.61 -6.99 -1.16
C LEU A 40 -1.59 -6.84 -2.68
N GLN A 41 -0.41 -6.70 -3.31
CA GLN A 41 -0.31 -6.60 -4.78
C GLN A 41 -0.94 -7.83 -5.48
N ARG A 42 -0.80 -9.03 -4.91
CA ARG A 42 -1.41 -10.26 -5.42
C ARG A 42 -2.92 -10.25 -5.23
N LEU A 43 -3.41 -9.78 -4.07
CA LEU A 43 -4.84 -9.70 -3.79
C LEU A 43 -5.53 -8.67 -4.68
N LEU A 44 -4.92 -7.50 -4.88
CA LEU A 44 -5.43 -6.48 -5.80
C LEU A 44 -5.46 -6.98 -7.24
N SER A 45 -4.42 -7.70 -7.67
CA SER A 45 -4.40 -8.32 -9.00
C SER A 45 -5.51 -9.36 -9.17
N ALA A 46 -5.74 -10.21 -8.16
CA ALA A 46 -6.84 -11.16 -8.17
C ALA A 46 -8.22 -10.49 -8.15
N PHE A 47 -8.36 -9.39 -7.39
CA PHE A 47 -9.61 -8.65 -7.28
C PHE A 47 -10.00 -7.95 -8.59
N PHE A 48 -9.05 -7.27 -9.24
CA PHE A 48 -9.28 -6.58 -10.51
C PHE A 48 -9.13 -7.48 -11.74
N ALA A 49 -8.71 -8.74 -11.55
CA ALA A 49 -8.38 -9.67 -12.63
C ALA A 49 -7.40 -9.07 -13.67
N ASP A 50 -6.46 -8.24 -13.22
CA ASP A 50 -5.54 -7.48 -14.06
C ASP A 50 -4.18 -7.31 -13.37
N ILE A 51 -3.19 -6.83 -14.12
CA ILE A 51 -1.82 -6.60 -13.66
C ILE A 51 -1.79 -5.37 -12.74
N ILE A 52 -1.19 -5.55 -11.56
CA ILE A 52 -0.86 -4.43 -10.68
C ILE A 52 0.61 -4.06 -10.87
N ASN A 53 0.84 -2.91 -11.47
CA ASN A 53 2.15 -2.31 -11.65
C ASN A 53 2.55 -1.51 -10.40
N VAL A 54 3.84 -1.52 -10.07
CA VAL A 54 4.38 -0.71 -8.97
C VAL A 54 5.23 0.41 -9.56
N GLU A 55 4.83 1.64 -9.32
CA GLU A 55 5.58 2.83 -9.70
C GLU A 55 6.25 3.44 -8.47
N VAL A 56 7.57 3.58 -8.50
CA VAL A 56 8.32 4.20 -7.40
C VAL A 56 8.33 5.71 -7.59
N ILE A 57 7.78 6.44 -6.62
CA ILE A 57 7.80 7.92 -6.62
C ILE A 57 9.10 8.43 -6.04
N TYR A 58 9.53 7.88 -4.92
CA TYR A 58 10.85 8.12 -4.35
C TYR A 58 11.30 6.94 -3.50
N ALA A 59 12.62 6.80 -3.35
CA ALA A 59 13.26 5.91 -2.40
C ALA A 59 14.58 6.54 -1.95
N THR A 60 14.62 6.98 -0.69
CA THR A 60 15.75 7.70 -0.10
C THR A 60 16.31 6.88 1.04
N ASN A 61 17.63 6.68 1.05
CA ASN A 61 18.30 5.88 2.06
C ASN A 61 19.20 6.76 2.94
N THR A 62 19.43 6.33 4.17
CA THR A 62 20.56 6.82 4.95
C THR A 62 21.88 6.48 4.26
N PRO A 63 22.97 7.24 4.52
CA PRO A 63 24.28 6.95 3.96
C PRO A 63 24.74 5.52 4.23
N ARG A 64 25.18 4.81 3.19
CA ARG A 64 25.71 3.44 3.25
C ARG A 64 27.22 3.45 3.52
N THR A 65 27.64 3.96 4.67
CA THR A 65 29.07 4.06 5.03
C THR A 65 29.69 2.72 5.43
N ALA A 66 28.85 1.77 5.85
CA ALA A 66 29.19 0.39 6.18
C ALA A 66 28.02 -0.53 5.80
N PRO A 67 28.24 -1.85 5.67
CA PRO A 67 27.17 -2.81 5.50
C PRO A 67 26.15 -2.73 6.64
N ALA A 68 24.86 -2.93 6.32
CA ALA A 68 23.77 -2.94 7.28
C ALA A 68 24.04 -3.93 8.41
N SER A 69 23.88 -3.46 9.64
CA SER A 69 24.02 -4.26 10.86
C SER A 69 23.07 -3.74 11.94
N PRO A 70 22.82 -4.48 13.03
CA PRO A 70 22.00 -3.97 14.13
C PRO A 70 22.56 -2.69 14.76
N SER A 71 23.89 -2.54 14.81
CA SER A 71 24.57 -1.34 15.34
C SER A 71 24.66 -0.19 14.35
N SER A 72 24.52 -0.47 13.05
CA SER A 72 24.56 0.52 11.98
C SER A 72 23.49 0.17 10.94
N PRO A 73 22.21 0.44 11.25
CA PRO A 73 21.12 0.13 10.34
C PRO A 73 21.12 1.08 9.15
N ILE A 74 20.69 0.57 7.99
CA ILE A 74 20.35 1.42 6.85
C ILE A 74 18.84 1.58 6.83
N ILE A 75 18.38 2.84 6.79
CA ILE A 75 16.95 3.16 6.76
C ILE A 75 16.62 3.69 5.37
N GLN A 76 15.62 3.10 4.72
CA GLN A 76 15.04 3.58 3.48
C GLN A 76 13.63 4.08 3.71
N THR A 77 13.35 5.33 3.35
CA THR A 77 11.98 5.83 3.19
C THR A 77 11.61 5.79 1.71
N ARG A 78 10.49 5.17 1.38
CA ARG A 78 10.01 5.06 -0.01
C ARG A 78 8.52 5.30 -0.11
N LYS A 79 8.10 5.85 -1.24
CA LYS A 79 6.69 5.96 -1.64
C LYS A 79 6.50 5.31 -3.00
N VAL A 80 5.51 4.44 -3.10
CA VAL A 80 5.15 3.74 -4.34
C VAL A 80 3.66 3.85 -4.61
N LEU A 81 3.28 3.81 -5.88
CA LEU A 81 1.92 3.68 -6.34
C LEU A 81 1.70 2.27 -6.87
N LEU A 82 0.67 1.59 -6.38
CA LEU A 82 0.12 0.40 -7.01
C LEU A 82 -0.92 0.86 -8.01
N LYS A 83 -0.71 0.53 -9.28
CA LYS A 83 -1.57 0.93 -10.39
C LYS A 83 -2.19 -0.29 -11.07
N CYS A 84 -3.51 -0.25 -11.24
CA CYS A 84 -4.21 -1.12 -12.17
C CYS A 84 -4.46 -0.30 -13.44
N ARG A 85 -3.86 -0.70 -14.57
CA ARG A 85 -3.82 0.12 -15.79
C ARG A 85 -3.23 1.50 -15.50
N SER A 86 -3.95 2.60 -15.77
CA SER A 86 -3.55 3.97 -15.46
C SER A 86 -4.09 4.49 -14.12
N VAL A 87 -4.89 3.70 -13.40
CA VAL A 87 -5.56 4.10 -12.16
C VAL A 87 -4.73 3.68 -10.95
N VAL A 88 -4.48 4.62 -10.04
CA VAL A 88 -3.85 4.32 -8.75
C VAL A 88 -4.89 3.66 -7.86
N VAL A 89 -4.62 2.44 -7.42
CA VAL A 89 -5.52 1.64 -6.56
C VAL A 89 -5.02 1.56 -5.13
N CYS A 90 -3.75 1.87 -4.89
CA CYS A 90 -3.21 2.02 -3.55
C CYS A 90 -1.92 2.86 -3.59
N THR A 91 -1.76 3.75 -2.63
CA THR A 91 -0.50 4.44 -2.36
C THR A 91 0.15 3.83 -1.13
N ALA A 92 1.38 3.33 -1.25
CA ALA A 92 2.11 2.76 -0.12
C ALA A 92 3.33 3.62 0.21
N THR A 93 3.42 4.08 1.45
CA THR A 93 4.60 4.78 2.00
C THR A 93 5.19 3.89 3.08
N SER A 94 6.50 3.66 3.04
CA SER A 94 7.15 2.77 4.00
C SER A 94 8.49 3.28 4.48
N THR A 95 8.77 3.03 5.75
CA THR A 95 10.09 3.13 6.35
C THR A 95 10.62 1.71 6.53
N VAL A 96 11.75 1.41 5.89
CA VAL A 96 12.39 0.09 5.88
C VAL A 96 13.72 0.20 6.60
N THR A 97 13.85 -0.51 7.72
CA THR A 97 15.06 -0.59 8.54
C THR A 97 15.77 -1.90 8.27
N LEU A 98 16.97 -1.81 7.69
CA LEU A 98 17.80 -2.94 7.28
C LEU A 98 18.94 -3.11 8.28
N THR A 99 19.02 -4.29 8.90
CA THR A 99 20.01 -4.62 9.92
C THR A 99 20.87 -5.82 9.53
N SER A 100 20.82 -6.23 8.26
CA SER A 100 21.70 -7.27 7.72
C SER A 100 22.15 -6.95 6.28
N PRO A 101 23.38 -7.33 5.88
CA PRO A 101 23.87 -7.08 4.53
C PRO A 101 23.08 -7.82 3.44
N GLU A 102 22.48 -8.96 3.78
CA GLU A 102 21.64 -9.73 2.85
C GLU A 102 20.36 -8.96 2.50
N CYS A 103 19.64 -8.44 3.50
CA CYS A 103 18.45 -7.62 3.27
C CYS A 103 18.79 -6.32 2.55
N GLU A 104 19.93 -5.71 2.90
CA GLU A 104 20.48 -4.54 2.21
C GLU A 104 20.61 -4.78 0.70
N ARG A 105 21.29 -5.87 0.32
CA ARG A 105 21.50 -6.23 -1.08
C ARG A 105 20.17 -6.45 -1.83
N LEU A 106 19.25 -7.21 -1.25
CA LEU A 106 17.96 -7.53 -1.88
C LEU A 106 17.11 -6.27 -2.13
N ILE A 107 17.01 -5.36 -1.17
CA ILE A 107 16.16 -4.16 -1.27
C ILE A 107 16.86 -3.03 -2.04
N LEU A 108 18.14 -2.78 -1.75
CA LEU A 108 18.83 -1.60 -2.23
C LEU A 108 19.56 -1.83 -3.55
N ASP A 109 20.10 -3.01 -3.79
CA ASP A 109 20.90 -3.31 -4.98
C ASP A 109 20.04 -4.03 -6.03
N GLU A 110 19.34 -5.09 -5.64
CA GLU A 110 18.47 -5.89 -6.52
C GLU A 110 17.05 -5.33 -6.67
N LYS A 111 16.69 -4.31 -5.87
CA LYS A 111 15.41 -3.58 -5.96
C LYS A 111 14.16 -4.47 -5.80
N PHE A 112 14.26 -5.57 -5.05
CA PHE A 112 13.09 -6.37 -4.73
C PHE A 112 12.03 -5.55 -3.98
N ALA A 113 10.75 -5.81 -4.27
CA ALA A 113 9.67 -5.29 -3.43
C ALA A 113 9.74 -5.90 -2.02
N ILE A 114 9.21 -5.21 -1.02
CA ILE A 114 9.25 -5.66 0.39
C ILE A 114 8.65 -7.08 0.53
N GLY A 115 7.44 -7.30 0.00
CA GLY A 115 6.79 -8.62 0.04
C GLY A 115 7.57 -9.72 -0.69
N GLN A 116 8.29 -9.38 -1.77
CA GLN A 116 9.11 -10.33 -2.52
C GLN A 116 10.42 -10.65 -1.79
N THR A 117 10.98 -9.69 -1.04
CA THR A 117 12.20 -9.88 -0.26
C THR A 117 12.01 -10.97 0.79
N PHE A 118 10.89 -10.98 1.51
CA PHE A 118 10.56 -12.05 2.45
C PHE A 118 10.50 -13.43 1.78
N ARG A 119 9.94 -13.51 0.56
CA ARG A 119 9.91 -14.74 -0.23
C ARG A 119 11.31 -15.20 -0.64
N GLN A 120 12.17 -14.28 -1.09
CA GLN A 120 13.56 -14.59 -1.44
C GLN A 120 14.35 -15.12 -0.25
N MET A 121 14.17 -14.51 0.92
CA MET A 121 14.79 -14.95 2.18
C MET A 121 14.16 -16.24 2.74
N LYS A 122 13.07 -16.73 2.15
CA LYS A 122 12.26 -17.86 2.66
C LYS A 122 11.82 -17.65 4.11
N GLN A 123 11.50 -16.40 4.46
CA GLN A 123 11.05 -16.01 5.79
C GLN A 123 9.58 -15.60 5.74
N VAL A 124 8.82 -15.99 6.76
CA VAL A 124 7.46 -15.48 7.00
C VAL A 124 7.59 -14.31 7.96
N PRO A 125 7.27 -13.07 7.54
CA PRO A 125 7.36 -11.93 8.44
C PRO A 125 6.27 -11.99 9.50
N THR A 126 6.57 -11.50 10.70
CA THR A 126 5.55 -11.17 11.68
C THR A 126 4.81 -9.94 11.21
N PHE A 127 3.50 -10.09 10.97
CA PHE A 127 2.61 -8.98 10.64
C PHE A 127 1.94 -8.42 11.90
N ALA A 128 1.88 -7.10 12.03
CA ALA A 128 1.06 -6.46 13.04
C ALA A 128 0.35 -5.22 12.47
N LEU A 129 -0.97 -5.28 12.36
CA LEU A 129 -1.81 -4.13 12.02
C LEU A 129 -1.84 -3.16 13.20
N LYS A 130 -1.31 -1.95 13.00
CA LYS A 130 -1.17 -0.91 14.03
C LYS A 130 -2.35 0.04 14.05
N ASN A 131 -2.82 0.42 12.87
CA ASN A 131 -3.96 1.31 12.74
C ASN A 131 -4.76 1.05 11.47
N VAL A 132 -6.06 1.35 11.54
CA VAL A 132 -6.95 1.46 10.39
C VAL A 132 -7.73 2.74 10.53
N ASP A 133 -7.67 3.58 9.51
CA ASP A 133 -8.44 4.82 9.46
C ASP A 133 -9.35 4.82 8.23
N VAL A 134 -10.49 5.49 8.37
CA VAL A 134 -11.34 5.87 7.24
C VAL A 134 -11.38 7.39 7.24
N GLU A 135 -10.92 8.01 6.17
CA GLU A 135 -10.85 9.46 6.03
C GLU A 135 -11.77 9.92 4.90
N GLN A 136 -12.65 10.86 5.21
CA GLN A 136 -13.51 11.52 4.24
C GLN A 136 -12.68 12.51 3.44
N ILE A 137 -12.66 12.37 2.11
CA ILE A 137 -11.96 13.32 1.23
C ILE A 137 -12.94 14.34 0.64
N PRO A 138 -12.46 15.55 0.28
CA PRO A 138 -13.33 16.65 -0.16
C PRO A 138 -14.22 16.32 -1.36
N GLU A 139 -13.84 15.35 -2.19
CA GLU A 139 -14.63 14.86 -3.32
C GLU A 139 -15.84 14.00 -2.92
N GLY A 140 -16.03 13.70 -1.63
CA GLY A 140 -17.14 12.88 -1.12
C GLY A 140 -16.84 11.38 -1.04
N ASP A 141 -15.65 10.98 -1.50
CA ASP A 141 -15.12 9.63 -1.36
C ASP A 141 -14.60 9.38 0.07
N GLU A 142 -14.50 8.10 0.45
CA GLU A 142 -13.84 7.67 1.68
C GLU A 142 -12.54 6.93 1.36
N GLU A 143 -11.41 7.41 1.85
CA GLU A 143 -10.15 6.67 1.81
C GLU A 143 -10.11 5.63 2.94
N LEU A 144 -9.75 4.39 2.60
CA LEU A 144 -9.39 3.38 3.60
C LEU A 144 -7.88 3.36 3.77
N ARG A 145 -7.41 3.48 5.00
CA ARG A 145 -5.98 3.51 5.31
C ARG A 145 -5.63 2.42 6.29
N ARG A 146 -4.46 1.79 6.10
CA ARG A 146 -3.90 0.85 7.08
C ARG A 146 -2.42 1.12 7.32
N THR A 147 -2.04 1.12 8.59
CA THR A 147 -0.64 1.16 9.02
C THR A 147 -0.30 -0.16 9.68
N TYR A 148 0.78 -0.80 9.25
CA TYR A 148 1.21 -2.09 9.78
C TYR A 148 2.73 -2.23 9.76
N THR A 149 3.22 -3.20 10.54
CA THR A 149 4.62 -3.61 10.50
C THR A 149 4.78 -5.00 9.92
N LEU A 150 5.84 -5.21 9.13
CA LEU A 150 6.36 -6.52 8.74
C LEU A 150 7.77 -6.65 9.32
N THR A 151 7.98 -7.61 10.20
CA THR A 151 9.27 -7.79 10.88
C THR A 151 9.80 -9.19 10.66
N SER A 152 11.08 -9.30 10.32
CA SER A 152 11.80 -10.57 10.28
C SER A 152 13.27 -10.35 10.63
N LYS A 153 14.07 -11.42 10.67
CA LYS A 153 15.50 -11.31 10.94
C LYS A 153 16.18 -10.45 9.87
N GLY A 154 16.77 -9.33 10.28
CA GLY A 154 17.55 -8.46 9.40
C GLY A 154 16.77 -7.34 8.72
N ILE A 155 15.44 -7.28 8.90
CA ILE A 155 14.58 -6.26 8.29
C ILE A 155 13.33 -5.98 9.13
N GLU A 156 13.01 -4.70 9.27
CA GLU A 156 11.73 -4.23 9.78
C GLU A 156 11.15 -3.20 8.82
N CYS A 157 9.86 -3.32 8.52
CA CYS A 157 9.16 -2.38 7.67
C CYS A 157 7.96 -1.84 8.42
N GLU A 158 7.84 -0.53 8.52
CA GLU A 158 6.59 0.16 8.85
C GLU A 158 5.97 0.69 7.55
N ILE A 159 4.71 0.36 7.31
CA ILE A 159 4.05 0.57 6.02
C ILE A 159 2.69 1.21 6.27
N LEU A 160 2.46 2.37 5.64
CA LEU A 160 1.15 2.99 5.47
C LEU A 160 0.67 2.72 4.05
N GLU A 161 -0.50 2.11 3.91
CA GLU A 161 -1.20 1.93 2.64
C GLU A 161 -2.51 2.72 2.67
N VAL A 162 -2.77 3.44 1.59
CA VAL A 162 -3.96 4.28 1.37
C VAL A 162 -4.67 3.80 0.12
N PHE A 163 -5.89 3.30 0.29
CA PHE A 163 -6.83 3.00 -0.78
C PHE A 163 -7.65 4.26 -1.08
N PRO A 164 -7.72 4.69 -2.34
CA PRO A 164 -8.22 6.02 -2.70
C PRO A 164 -9.74 6.19 -2.54
N SER A 165 -10.49 5.10 -2.59
CA SER A 165 -11.94 5.10 -2.37
C SER A 165 -12.38 3.72 -1.92
N ARG A 166 -13.29 3.63 -0.95
CA ARG A 166 -13.89 2.37 -0.50
C ARG A 166 -14.79 1.74 -1.55
N ASP A 167 -15.38 2.56 -2.42
CA ASP A 167 -16.25 2.10 -3.51
C ASP A 167 -15.50 1.25 -4.52
N MET A 168 -14.17 1.37 -4.59
CA MET A 168 -13.34 0.46 -5.39
C MET A 168 -13.56 -1.02 -5.01
N PHE A 169 -13.85 -1.30 -3.73
CA PHE A 169 -14.08 -2.66 -3.23
C PHE A 169 -15.53 -3.13 -3.41
N VAL A 170 -16.43 -2.23 -3.81
CA VAL A 170 -17.84 -2.53 -4.10
C VAL A 170 -18.01 -2.71 -5.60
N ASP A 171 -17.55 -1.74 -6.39
CA ASP A 171 -17.84 -1.63 -7.82
C ASP A 171 -16.71 -2.20 -8.71
N GLY A 172 -15.51 -2.42 -8.15
CA GLY A 172 -14.41 -3.13 -8.79
C GLY A 172 -14.04 -2.59 -10.17
N GLU A 173 -14.32 -3.38 -11.22
CA GLU A 173 -14.01 -3.03 -12.62
C GLU A 173 -14.81 -1.82 -13.12
N GLU A 174 -16.02 -1.58 -12.60
CA GLU A 174 -16.81 -0.40 -12.97
C GLU A 174 -16.17 0.87 -12.41
N TRP A 175 -15.72 0.82 -11.15
CA TRP A 175 -14.95 1.90 -10.54
C TRP A 175 -13.66 2.20 -11.33
N LEU A 176 -12.91 1.18 -11.75
CA LEU A 176 -11.71 1.39 -12.57
C LEU A 176 -12.00 2.11 -13.88
N LYS A 177 -13.10 1.77 -14.57
CA LYS A 177 -13.50 2.40 -15.83
C LYS A 177 -13.89 3.87 -15.61
N ASP A 178 -14.61 4.15 -14.54
CA ASP A 178 -15.03 5.51 -14.22
C ASP A 178 -13.83 6.41 -13.90
N GLN A 179 -12.93 5.95 -13.03
CA GLN A 179 -11.68 6.66 -12.70
C GLN A 179 -10.79 6.90 -13.94
N GLY A 180 -10.76 5.95 -14.87
CA GLY A 180 -10.07 6.09 -16.14
C GLY A 180 -10.64 7.19 -17.01
N ARG A 181 -11.97 7.39 -17.01
CA ARG A 181 -12.66 8.43 -17.80
C ARG A 181 -12.51 9.81 -17.18
N THR A 182 -12.70 9.93 -15.86
CA THR A 182 -12.65 11.21 -15.14
C THR A 182 -11.28 11.87 -15.23
N ARG A 183 -10.20 11.08 -15.35
CA ARG A 183 -8.84 11.59 -15.54
C ARG A 183 -8.46 11.84 -17.00
N GLN A 184 -9.22 11.32 -17.97
CA GLN A 184 -8.95 11.46 -19.41
C GLN A 184 -9.69 12.65 -20.04
N TRP A 185 -10.70 13.23 -19.37
CA TRP A 185 -11.45 14.40 -19.84
C TRP A 185 -10.95 15.71 -19.20
N LYS A 186 -10.10 16.45 -19.93
CA LYS A 186 -9.98 17.91 -19.83
C LYS A 186 -10.21 18.51 -21.22
N PRO A 187 -11.41 18.99 -21.56
CA PRO A 187 -11.55 19.96 -22.63
C PRO A 187 -11.11 21.30 -22.03
N GLU A 188 -9.98 21.81 -22.49
CA GLU A 188 -9.78 23.25 -22.46
C GLU A 188 -10.94 23.86 -23.27
N SER A 189 -11.84 24.56 -22.58
CA SER A 189 -12.76 25.44 -23.25
C SER A 189 -11.95 26.63 -23.76
N ASP A 190 -11.57 26.59 -25.03
CA ASP A 190 -11.20 27.76 -25.81
C ASP A 190 -12.36 28.76 -25.74
N THR A 191 -12.29 29.71 -24.82
CA THR A 191 -13.05 30.95 -24.93
C THR A 191 -12.43 31.75 -26.07
N SER A 192 -13.05 31.60 -27.24
CA SER A 192 -12.94 32.50 -28.38
C SER A 192 -13.18 33.95 -27.95
N SER A 193 -12.13 34.73 -27.76
CA SER A 193 -12.21 36.19 -27.70
C SER A 193 -12.19 36.75 -29.13
N GLY A 194 -13.34 36.69 -29.79
CA GLY A 194 -13.62 37.50 -30.97
C GLY A 194 -14.29 38.80 -30.56
N SER A 195 -13.50 39.87 -30.39
CA SER A 195 -14.03 41.24 -30.41
C SER A 195 -13.07 42.12 -31.18
N SER A 196 -13.34 42.28 -32.47
CA SER A 196 -12.81 43.36 -33.29
C SER A 196 -13.42 44.69 -32.83
N SER A 197 -12.57 45.69 -32.64
CA SER A 197 -12.95 47.10 -32.59
C SER A 197 -11.82 47.87 -33.27
N ASP A 198 -12.06 48.22 -34.54
CA ASP A 198 -11.91 49.56 -35.13
C ASP A 198 -12.05 49.46 -36.66
#